data_AF-A0A8C5TCP7-F1
#
_entry.id   AF-A0A8C5TCP7-F1
#
_cell.length_a   1.000
_cell.length_b   1.000
_cell.length_c   1.000
_cell.angle_alpha   90.00
_cell.angle_beta   90.00
_cell.angle_gamma   90.00
#
_symmetry.space_group_name_H-M   'P 1'
#
loop_
_entity.id
_entity.type
_entity.pdbx_description
1 polymer ?
#
loop_
_entity_poly.entity_id
_entity_poly.type
_entity_poly.pdbx_seq_one_letter_code
_entity_poly.pdbx_strand_id
1 'polypeptide(L)'
;MSPPPCRKPLPRAALHSFRAVRALLSKQDGSQATLTHCEKASSCLRESLELGSPPKGTIDKAVQFLLCDLLLVTRTNLWQQQMGASQQRSCLYQASALELRGFQQDLSSLRRLAQTLRPAMRRVFLHEATARLMARASPTRTHQLLDRSLRRRGVQGTGEPESHPTPRDSEALLLACCYLPPSFLAGPGQRVGMLAEAARTLDKLGDRRTLHDCQQMIIKLGSGTTVTSG
;
A
#
# COMPACT_ATOMS: atom_id res chain seq x y z
N MET A 1 -35.46 -3.74 30.90
CA MET A 1 -34.21 -3.30 30.27
C MET A 1 -33.93 -4.20 29.08
N SER A 2 -34.08 -3.69 27.86
CA SER A 2 -33.64 -4.41 26.67
C SER A 2 -32.12 -4.48 26.67
N PRO A 3 -31.48 -5.62 26.32
CA PRO A 3 -30.03 -5.66 26.18
C PRO A 3 -29.62 -4.59 25.16
N PRO A 4 -28.51 -3.86 25.38
CA PRO A 4 -28.02 -2.91 24.38
C PRO A 4 -27.83 -3.68 23.07
N PRO A 5 -28.17 -3.10 21.90
CA PRO A 5 -28.00 -3.78 20.63
C PRO A 5 -26.55 -4.24 20.57
N CYS A 6 -26.35 -5.56 20.37
CA CYS A 6 -25.03 -6.17 20.28
C CYS A 6 -24.30 -5.57 19.07
N ARG A 7 -23.65 -4.42 19.29
CA ARG A 7 -22.93 -3.66 18.27
C ARG A 7 -21.70 -4.48 17.90
N LYS A 8 -21.80 -5.32 16.88
CA LYS A 8 -20.63 -6.00 16.32
C LYS A 8 -19.82 -4.97 15.53
N PRO A 9 -18.61 -4.59 15.99
CA PRO A 9 -17.85 -3.52 15.34
C PRO A 9 -17.25 -3.96 13.99
N LEU A 10 -16.91 -5.24 13.83
CA LEU A 10 -16.25 -5.75 12.63
C LEU A 10 -17.09 -5.66 11.35
N PRO A 11 -18.39 -6.04 11.33
CA PRO A 11 -19.26 -5.80 10.16
C PRO A 11 -19.40 -4.32 9.79
N ARG A 12 -19.39 -3.41 10.79
CA ARG A 12 -19.45 -1.97 10.55
C ARG A 12 -18.16 -1.45 9.93
N ALA A 13 -17.00 -1.95 10.39
CA ALA A 13 -15.71 -1.67 9.78
C ALA A 13 -15.70 -2.10 8.29
N ALA A 14 -16.23 -3.29 7.99
CA ALA A 14 -16.36 -3.78 6.61
C ALA A 14 -17.24 -2.88 5.74
N LEU A 15 -18.43 -2.51 6.23
CA LEU A 15 -19.34 -1.62 5.52
C LEU A 15 -18.70 -0.26 5.21
N HIS A 16 -18.03 0.35 6.18
CA HIS A 16 -17.37 1.64 5.98
C HIS A 16 -16.15 1.52 5.05
N SER A 17 -15.38 0.44 5.13
CA SER A 17 -14.26 0.19 4.20
C SER A 17 -14.76 0.05 2.76
N PHE A 18 -15.84 -0.71 2.54
CA PHE A 18 -16.46 -0.82 1.21
C PHE A 18 -16.95 0.54 0.69
N ARG A 19 -17.59 1.35 1.54
CA ARG A 19 -18.03 2.71 1.16
C ARG A 19 -16.85 3.62 0.83
N ALA A 20 -15.72 3.49 1.52
CA ALA A 20 -14.51 4.24 1.20
C ALA A 20 -13.96 3.85 -0.18
N VAL A 21 -13.81 2.55 -0.46
CA VAL A 21 -13.37 2.05 -1.78
C VAL A 21 -14.31 2.52 -2.89
N ARG A 22 -15.62 2.43 -2.67
CA ARG A 22 -16.61 2.88 -3.66
C ARG A 22 -16.53 4.37 -3.94
N ALA A 23 -16.32 5.20 -2.91
CA ALA A 23 -16.13 6.63 -3.07
C ALA A 23 -14.83 6.95 -3.83
N LEU A 24 -13.74 6.25 -3.53
CA LEU A 24 -12.44 6.40 -4.19
C LEU A 24 -12.49 6.07 -5.69
N LEU A 25 -13.29 5.07 -6.08
CA LEU A 25 -13.45 4.64 -7.46
C LEU A 25 -14.50 5.47 -8.23
N SER A 26 -15.23 6.35 -7.55
CA SER A 26 -16.24 7.19 -8.20
C SER A 26 -15.59 8.27 -9.07
N LYS A 27 -16.28 8.69 -10.14
CA LYS A 27 -15.78 9.71 -11.09
C LYS A 27 -15.86 11.14 -10.55
N GLN A 28 -16.59 11.37 -9.46
CA GLN A 28 -16.68 12.67 -8.80
C GLN A 28 -15.52 12.84 -7.81
N ASP A 29 -15.23 14.06 -7.35
CA ASP A 29 -14.21 14.33 -6.32
C ASP A 29 -14.65 13.74 -4.96
N GLY A 30 -14.49 12.43 -4.84
CA GLY A 30 -14.88 11.61 -3.70
C GLY A 30 -13.84 11.61 -2.58
N SER A 31 -12.84 12.49 -2.64
CA SER A 31 -11.70 12.52 -1.71
C SER A 31 -12.15 12.64 -0.24
N GLN A 32 -12.99 13.63 0.04
CA GLN A 32 -13.49 13.89 1.40
C GLN A 32 -14.41 12.77 1.91
N ALA A 33 -15.25 12.23 1.02
CA ALA A 33 -16.14 11.10 1.35
C ALA A 33 -15.33 9.83 1.65
N THR A 34 -14.28 9.56 0.86
CA THR A 34 -13.34 8.45 1.07
C THR A 34 -12.68 8.55 2.44
N LEU A 35 -12.10 9.71 2.77
CA LEU A 35 -11.49 9.93 4.09
C LEU A 35 -12.49 9.74 5.23
N THR A 36 -13.68 10.32 5.11
CA THR A 36 -14.73 10.21 6.14
C THR A 36 -15.13 8.75 6.38
N HIS A 37 -15.20 7.94 5.33
CA HIS A 37 -15.48 6.51 5.44
C HIS A 37 -14.30 5.73 6.00
N CYS A 38 -13.07 6.06 5.61
CA CYS A 38 -11.86 5.48 6.22
C CYS A 38 -11.84 5.73 7.73
N GLU A 39 -12.06 6.96 8.21
CA GLU A 39 -12.04 7.27 9.65
C GLU A 39 -13.10 6.47 10.43
N LYS A 40 -14.31 6.32 9.88
CA LYS A 40 -15.37 5.50 10.49
C LYS A 40 -14.97 4.02 10.53
N ALA A 41 -14.36 3.51 9.46
CA ALA A 41 -13.89 2.13 9.38
C ALA A 41 -12.74 1.87 10.37
N SER A 42 -11.74 2.76 10.42
CA SER A 42 -10.61 2.71 11.35
C SER A 42 -11.09 2.68 12.80
N SER A 43 -12.07 3.52 13.16
CA SER A 43 -12.66 3.54 14.50
C SER A 43 -13.32 2.21 14.86
N CYS A 44 -14.20 1.68 14.01
CA CYS A 44 -14.83 0.38 14.24
C CYS A 44 -13.82 -0.78 14.26
N LEU A 45 -12.78 -0.73 13.44
CA LEU A 45 -11.74 -1.76 13.42
C LEU A 45 -10.96 -1.78 14.74
N ARG A 46 -10.57 -0.62 15.28
CA ARG A 46 -9.89 -0.53 16.58
C ARG A 46 -10.76 -1.04 17.73
N GLU A 47 -12.04 -0.66 17.75
CA GLU A 47 -13.01 -1.19 18.72
C GLU A 47 -13.07 -2.74 18.63
N SER A 48 -13.06 -3.29 17.42
CA SER A 48 -13.01 -4.75 17.23
C SER A 48 -11.71 -5.39 17.73
N LEU A 49 -10.57 -4.71 17.61
CA LEU A 49 -9.28 -5.20 18.10
C LEU A 49 -9.21 -5.15 19.63
N GLU A 50 -9.79 -4.12 20.25
CA GLU A 50 -9.83 -3.92 21.72
C GLU A 50 -10.76 -4.92 22.42
N LEU A 51 -11.93 -5.24 21.84
CA LEU A 51 -12.90 -6.19 22.40
C LEU A 51 -12.47 -7.68 22.33
N GLY A 52 -11.25 -7.95 21.83
CA GLY A 52 -10.69 -9.28 21.67
C GLY A 52 -10.06 -9.86 22.94
N SER A 53 -10.87 -10.45 23.83
CA SER A 53 -10.46 -11.52 24.78
C SER A 53 -10.43 -12.90 24.05
N PRO A 54 -9.66 -13.94 24.48
CA PRO A 54 -9.03 -14.93 23.60
C PRO A 54 -10.01 -15.95 22.98
N PRO A 55 -9.51 -16.88 22.16
CA PRO A 55 -9.42 -16.76 20.70
C PRO A 55 -10.82 -16.79 20.04
N LYS A 56 -11.44 -15.62 19.88
CA LYS A 56 -12.66 -15.45 19.07
C LYS A 56 -12.33 -15.62 17.57
N GLY A 57 -12.21 -16.88 17.12
CA GLY A 57 -12.16 -17.30 15.71
C GLY A 57 -10.98 -16.82 14.85
N THR A 58 -10.33 -17.74 14.13
CA THR A 58 -9.30 -17.41 13.11
C THR A 58 -9.85 -16.49 12.01
N ILE A 59 -11.15 -16.58 11.72
CA ILE A 59 -11.84 -15.78 10.69
C ILE A 59 -11.89 -14.30 11.06
N ASP A 60 -12.26 -13.95 12.29
CA ASP A 60 -12.37 -12.54 12.70
C ASP A 60 -11.01 -11.84 12.59
N LYS A 61 -9.92 -12.53 12.97
CA LYS A 61 -8.54 -12.01 12.79
C LYS A 61 -8.19 -11.84 11.32
N ALA A 62 -8.57 -12.79 10.47
CA ALA A 62 -8.34 -12.70 9.03
C ALA A 62 -9.10 -11.52 8.42
N VAL A 63 -10.36 -11.32 8.83
CA VAL A 63 -11.18 -10.18 8.40
C VAL A 63 -10.61 -8.86 8.93
N GLN A 64 -10.18 -8.79 10.19
CA GLN A 64 -9.51 -7.61 10.75
C GLN A 64 -8.24 -7.25 9.96
N PHE A 65 -7.41 -8.24 9.64
CA PHE A 65 -6.23 -8.05 8.79
C PHE A 65 -6.60 -7.57 7.40
N LEU A 66 -7.56 -8.22 6.74
CA LEU A 66 -8.03 -7.83 5.40
C LEU A 66 -8.53 -6.38 5.37
N LEU A 67 -9.37 -5.99 6.34
CA LEU A 67 -9.90 -4.63 6.42
C LEU A 67 -8.82 -3.60 6.73
N CYS A 68 -7.86 -3.93 7.60
CA CYS A 68 -6.73 -3.06 7.90
C CYS A 68 -5.84 -2.83 6.66
N ASP A 69 -5.52 -3.90 5.93
CA ASP A 69 -4.75 -3.83 4.68
C ASP A 69 -5.51 -3.02 3.62
N LEU A 70 -6.81 -3.26 3.47
CA LEU A 70 -7.68 -2.53 2.54
C LEU A 70 -7.75 -1.03 2.86
N LEU A 71 -7.82 -0.65 4.14
CA LEU A 71 -7.82 0.76 4.54
C LEU A 71 -6.51 1.46 4.17
N LEU A 72 -5.38 0.80 4.43
CA LEU A 72 -4.07 1.33 4.07
C LEU A 72 -3.93 1.47 2.55
N VAL A 73 -4.32 0.46 1.78
CA VAL A 73 -4.35 0.52 0.31
C VAL A 73 -5.27 1.63 -0.19
N THR A 74 -6.46 1.79 0.39
CA THR A 74 -7.41 2.85 0.01
C THR A 74 -6.84 4.23 0.25
N ARG A 75 -6.18 4.45 1.40
CA ARG A 75 -5.52 5.72 1.72
C ARG A 75 -4.31 5.99 0.82
N THR A 76 -3.51 4.96 0.49
CA THR A 76 -2.41 5.08 -0.48
C THR A 76 -2.92 5.51 -1.85
N ASN A 77 -3.96 4.84 -2.37
CA ASN A 77 -4.54 5.17 -3.66
C ASN A 77 -5.10 6.60 -3.69
N LEU A 78 -5.78 7.02 -2.62
CA LEU A 78 -6.28 8.39 -2.50
C LEU A 78 -5.13 9.40 -2.54
N TRP A 79 -4.07 9.17 -1.74
CA TRP A 79 -2.88 10.00 -1.72
C TRP A 79 -2.25 10.11 -3.12
N GLN A 80 -2.11 9.00 -3.85
CA GLN A 80 -1.56 8.97 -5.21
C GLN A 80 -2.45 9.71 -6.23
N GLN A 81 -3.77 9.57 -6.13
CA GLN A 81 -4.71 10.31 -6.99
C GLN A 81 -4.59 11.82 -6.75
N GLN A 82 -4.49 12.26 -5.50
CA GLN A 82 -4.32 13.68 -5.17
C GLN A 82 -2.97 14.22 -5.64
N MET A 83 -1.90 13.43 -5.50
CA MET A 83 -0.58 13.78 -6.08
C MET A 83 -0.66 13.95 -7.60
N GLY A 84 -1.32 13.03 -8.31
CA GLY A 84 -1.46 13.11 -9.76
C GLY A 84 -2.26 14.32 -10.21
N ALA A 85 -3.39 14.58 -9.56
CA ALA A 85 -4.25 15.73 -9.84
C ALA A 85 -3.57 17.08 -9.52
N SER A 86 -2.66 17.13 -8.55
CA SER A 86 -1.87 18.34 -8.28
C SER A 86 -0.76 18.55 -9.30
N GLN A 87 -0.09 17.48 -9.73
CA GLN A 87 0.98 17.54 -10.72
C GLN A 87 0.47 18.04 -12.07
N GLN A 88 -0.75 17.66 -12.47
CA GLN A 88 -1.44 18.21 -13.65
C GLN A 88 -1.72 19.72 -13.54
N ARG A 89 -1.86 20.24 -12.31
CA ARG A 89 -2.07 21.67 -12.02
C ARG A 89 -0.78 22.41 -11.68
N SER A 90 0.39 21.77 -11.90
CA SER A 90 1.71 22.31 -11.56
C SER A 90 1.86 22.74 -10.10
N CYS A 91 1.12 22.14 -9.18
CA CYS A 91 1.20 22.43 -7.76
C CYS A 91 1.83 21.28 -6.96
N LEU A 92 2.62 21.64 -5.95
CA LEU A 92 3.24 20.68 -5.04
C LEU A 92 2.19 20.18 -4.06
N TYR A 93 1.81 18.92 -4.17
CA TYR A 93 0.96 18.28 -3.18
C TYR A 93 1.77 17.62 -2.07
N GLN A 94 1.28 17.80 -0.84
CA GLN A 94 1.77 17.14 0.35
C GLN A 94 0.56 16.60 1.11
N ALA A 95 0.67 15.36 1.61
CA ALA A 95 -0.38 14.76 2.43
C ALA A 95 -0.65 15.66 3.65
N SER A 96 -1.92 15.93 3.92
CA SER A 96 -2.34 16.72 5.07
C SER A 96 -2.03 15.99 6.38
N ALA A 97 -1.96 16.75 7.49
CA ALA A 97 -1.77 16.17 8.82
C ALA A 97 -2.88 15.17 9.19
N LEU A 98 -4.10 15.39 8.70
CA LEU A 98 -5.24 14.49 8.93
C LEU A 98 -5.07 13.16 8.18
N GLU A 99 -4.68 13.20 6.91
CA GLU A 99 -4.41 12.01 6.10
C GLU A 99 -3.29 11.17 6.71
N LEU A 100 -2.19 11.81 7.10
CA LEU A 100 -1.05 11.13 7.68
C LEU A 100 -1.41 10.52 9.05
N ARG A 101 -2.16 11.24 9.89
CA ARG A 101 -2.63 10.73 11.18
C ARG A 101 -3.48 9.47 11.00
N GLY A 102 -4.47 9.51 10.11
CA GLY A 102 -5.33 8.35 9.87
C GLY A 102 -4.56 7.15 9.32
N PHE A 103 -3.61 7.39 8.40
CA PHE A 103 -2.72 6.34 7.89
C PHE A 103 -1.87 5.71 9.01
N GLN A 104 -1.27 6.51 9.89
CA GLN A 104 -0.45 6.03 11.01
C GLN A 104 -1.28 5.23 12.04
N GLN A 105 -2.54 5.59 12.26
CA GLN A 105 -3.45 4.84 13.13
C GLN A 105 -3.74 3.44 12.56
N ASP A 106 -4.02 3.35 11.26
CA ASP A 106 -4.27 2.07 10.60
C ASP A 106 -2.98 1.21 10.57
N LEU A 107 -1.82 1.83 10.31
CA LEU A 107 -0.53 1.15 10.36
C LEU A 107 -0.22 0.57 11.75
N SER A 108 -0.59 1.29 12.81
CA SER A 108 -0.44 0.81 14.19
C SER A 108 -1.34 -0.40 14.46
N SER A 109 -2.56 -0.40 13.92
CA SER A 109 -3.47 -1.54 13.97
C SER A 109 -2.91 -2.76 13.22
N LEU A 110 -2.32 -2.54 12.04
CA LEU A 110 -1.66 -3.60 11.27
C LEU A 110 -0.47 -4.20 12.02
N ARG A 111 0.37 -3.37 12.66
CA ARG A 111 1.50 -3.83 13.49
C ARG A 111 1.02 -4.74 14.62
N ARG A 112 -0.07 -4.37 15.29
CA ARG A 112 -0.68 -5.20 16.35
C ARG A 112 -1.16 -6.54 15.80
N LEU A 113 -1.84 -6.55 14.65
CA LEU A 113 -2.28 -7.80 14.00
C LEU A 113 -1.11 -8.69 13.59
N ALA A 114 -0.03 -8.09 13.07
CA ALA A 114 1.14 -8.81 12.59
C ALA A 114 1.93 -9.53 13.70
N GLN A 115 1.78 -9.13 14.97
CA GLN A 115 2.35 -9.86 16.10
C GLN A 115 1.84 -11.31 16.17
N THR A 116 0.60 -11.54 15.72
CA THR A 116 -0.04 -12.87 15.76
C THR A 116 -0.10 -13.56 14.39
N LEU A 117 0.13 -12.83 13.31
CA LEU A 117 0.08 -13.30 11.92
C LEU A 117 1.41 -13.00 11.22
N ARG A 118 2.40 -13.89 11.34
CA ARG A 118 3.75 -13.67 10.77
C ARG A 118 3.76 -13.24 9.29
N PRO A 119 2.89 -13.74 8.40
CA PRO A 119 2.86 -13.29 7.00
C PRO A 119 2.51 -11.79 6.84
N ALA A 120 1.83 -11.17 7.80
CA ALA A 120 1.44 -9.76 7.77
C ALA A 120 2.62 -8.78 7.88
N MET A 121 3.77 -9.21 8.41
CA MET A 121 4.94 -8.33 8.60
C MET A 121 5.43 -7.72 7.29
N ARG A 122 5.26 -8.40 6.15
CA ARG A 122 5.64 -7.84 4.85
C ARG A 122 4.75 -6.65 4.44
N ARG A 123 3.45 -6.73 4.73
CA ARG A 123 2.52 -5.62 4.54
C ARG A 123 2.87 -4.46 5.50
N VAL A 124 3.31 -4.75 6.72
CA VAL A 124 3.80 -3.70 7.63
C VAL A 124 4.97 -2.93 7.01
N PHE A 125 5.98 -3.61 6.47
CA PHE A 125 7.11 -2.93 5.84
C PHE A 125 6.71 -2.07 4.63
N LEU A 126 5.82 -2.61 3.77
CA LEU A 126 5.31 -1.89 2.60
C LEU A 126 4.53 -0.62 2.99
N HIS A 127 3.61 -0.74 3.93
CA HIS A 127 2.79 0.39 4.37
C HIS A 127 3.60 1.39 5.21
N GLU A 128 4.60 0.94 5.97
CA GLU A 128 5.54 1.84 6.64
C GLU A 128 6.39 2.63 5.64
N ALA A 129 6.87 1.99 4.57
CA ALA A 129 7.55 2.70 3.48
C ALA A 129 6.62 3.76 2.86
N THR A 130 5.36 3.40 2.63
CA THR A 130 4.34 4.33 2.09
C THR A 130 4.09 5.51 3.02
N ALA A 131 3.93 5.30 4.33
CA ALA A 131 3.78 6.37 5.31
C ALA A 131 4.97 7.35 5.28
N ARG A 132 6.19 6.82 5.09
CA ARG A 132 7.40 7.66 4.96
C ARG A 132 7.40 8.46 3.67
N LEU A 133 6.94 7.89 2.56
CA LEU A 133 6.78 8.61 1.29
C LEU A 133 5.74 9.72 1.41
N MET A 134 4.58 9.44 2.01
CA MET A 134 3.54 10.44 2.30
C MET A 134 4.08 11.61 3.13
N ALA A 135 4.90 11.30 4.14
CA ALA A 135 5.54 12.29 5.01
C ALA A 135 6.79 12.96 4.41
N ARG A 136 7.17 12.63 3.16
CA ARG A 136 8.42 13.08 2.52
C ARG A 136 9.68 12.87 3.39
N ALA A 137 9.69 11.78 4.16
CA ALA A 137 10.81 11.45 5.03
C ALA A 137 12.03 10.96 4.23
N SER A 138 13.19 10.90 4.89
CA SER A 138 14.46 10.48 4.26
C SER A 138 14.34 9.17 3.44
N PRO A 139 14.85 9.15 2.19
CA PRO A 139 14.69 8.03 1.25
C PRO A 139 15.45 6.76 1.64
N THR A 140 16.56 6.87 2.39
CA THR A 140 17.40 5.72 2.77
C THR A 140 16.62 4.66 3.53
N ARG A 141 15.89 5.09 4.57
CA ARG A 141 15.10 4.15 5.37
C ARG A 141 13.88 3.62 4.60
N THR A 142 13.32 4.42 3.70
CA THR A 142 12.22 4.00 2.83
C THR A 142 12.67 2.88 1.89
N HIS A 143 13.84 3.02 1.25
CA HIS A 143 14.45 1.97 0.43
C HIS A 143 14.63 0.66 1.20
N GLN A 144 15.22 0.72 2.41
CA GLN A 144 15.40 -0.46 3.26
C GLN A 144 14.08 -1.18 3.61
N LEU A 145 12.99 -0.44 3.79
CA LEU A 145 11.67 -1.01 4.08
C LEU A 145 11.07 -1.69 2.85
N LEU A 146 11.19 -1.07 1.67
CA LEU A 146 10.78 -1.67 0.40
C LEU A 146 11.57 -2.96 0.13
N ASP A 147 12.89 -2.96 0.31
CA ASP A 147 13.72 -4.17 0.21
C ASP A 147 13.25 -5.28 1.17
N ARG A 148 12.93 -4.93 2.42
CA ARG A 148 12.42 -5.90 3.41
C ARG A 148 11.04 -6.44 3.04
N SER A 149 10.22 -5.67 2.33
CA SER A 149 8.91 -6.15 1.86
C SER A 149 9.04 -7.20 0.75
N LEU A 150 10.06 -7.05 -0.10
CA LEU A 150 10.41 -7.95 -1.21
C LEU A 150 11.12 -9.21 -0.70
N ARG A 151 12.02 -9.08 0.28
CA ARG A 151 12.81 -10.20 0.82
C ARG A 151 11.90 -11.33 1.30
N ARG A 152 12.06 -12.50 0.68
CA ARG A 152 11.43 -13.72 1.16
C ARG A 152 12.29 -14.31 2.27
N ARG A 153 11.74 -14.43 3.49
CA ARG A 153 12.38 -15.22 4.56
C ARG A 153 12.22 -16.70 4.20
N GLY A 154 12.99 -17.15 3.21
CA GLY A 154 13.24 -18.54 2.89
C GLY A 154 14.61 -18.90 3.43
N VAL A 155 14.68 -19.95 4.24
CA VAL A 155 15.92 -20.57 4.68
C VAL A 155 16.73 -20.92 3.44
N GLN A 156 18.02 -20.55 3.42
CA GLN A 156 18.97 -21.11 2.48
C GLN A 156 18.97 -22.63 2.67
N GLY A 157 18.50 -23.36 1.66
CA GLY A 157 18.48 -24.82 1.68
C GLY A 157 17.54 -25.35 0.61
N THR A 158 18.13 -25.95 -0.43
CA THR A 158 17.50 -26.84 -1.42
C THR A 158 16.38 -26.27 -2.30
N GLY A 159 16.77 -25.66 -3.43
CA GLY A 159 16.34 -26.12 -4.77
C GLY A 159 14.85 -26.22 -5.13
N GLU A 160 13.98 -25.32 -4.66
CA GLU A 160 12.59 -25.23 -5.13
C GLU A 160 12.36 -23.93 -5.94
N PRO A 161 11.49 -23.96 -6.97
CA PRO A 161 11.54 -23.07 -8.12
C PRO A 161 11.13 -21.63 -7.75
N GLU A 162 11.60 -20.68 -8.56
CA GLU A 162 11.30 -19.25 -8.47
C GLU A 162 9.85 -18.99 -8.03
N SER A 163 9.70 -18.68 -6.74
CA SER A 163 8.38 -18.45 -6.15
C SER A 163 7.72 -17.28 -6.87
N HIS A 164 6.52 -17.50 -7.42
CA HIS A 164 5.86 -16.55 -8.30
C HIS A 164 5.79 -15.13 -7.69
N PRO A 165 5.99 -14.07 -8.51
CA PRO A 165 5.82 -12.69 -8.08
C PRO A 165 4.44 -12.47 -7.45
N THR A 166 4.37 -11.73 -6.33
CA THR A 166 3.09 -11.44 -5.66
C THR A 166 2.63 -10.02 -5.96
N PRO A 167 1.32 -9.70 -5.89
CA PRO A 167 0.82 -8.32 -6.05
C PRO A 167 1.58 -7.29 -5.19
N ARG A 168 1.89 -7.68 -3.95
CA ARG A 168 2.72 -6.88 -3.02
C ARG A 168 4.10 -6.54 -3.60
N ASP A 169 4.74 -7.48 -4.29
CA ASP A 169 6.07 -7.26 -4.86
C ASP A 169 6.00 -6.20 -5.97
N SER A 170 5.01 -6.27 -6.86
CA SER A 170 4.78 -5.19 -7.84
C SER A 170 4.48 -3.85 -7.18
N GLU A 171 3.68 -3.81 -6.11
CA GLU A 171 3.41 -2.56 -5.36
C GLU A 171 4.73 -1.94 -4.83
N ALA A 172 5.59 -2.76 -4.21
CA ALA A 172 6.87 -2.30 -3.66
C ALA A 172 7.82 -1.78 -4.75
N LEU A 173 7.93 -2.49 -5.88
CA LEU A 173 8.76 -2.09 -7.01
C LEU A 173 8.28 -0.78 -7.63
N LEU A 174 6.97 -0.61 -7.81
CA LEU A 174 6.38 0.64 -8.31
C LEU A 174 6.62 1.80 -7.35
N LEU A 175 6.41 1.60 -6.03
CA LEU A 175 6.71 2.64 -5.04
C LEU A 175 8.18 3.06 -5.09
N ALA A 176 9.11 2.11 -5.24
CA ALA A 176 10.53 2.40 -5.36
C ALA A 176 10.82 3.23 -6.62
N CYS A 177 10.29 2.81 -7.77
CA CYS A 177 10.58 3.45 -9.06
C CYS A 177 9.94 4.84 -9.18
N CYS A 178 8.74 5.04 -8.63
CA CYS A 178 8.00 6.29 -8.75
C CYS A 178 8.47 7.37 -7.76
N TYR A 179 8.90 6.99 -6.55
CA TYR A 179 9.08 7.95 -5.46
C TYR A 179 10.48 8.03 -4.86
N LEU A 180 11.38 7.08 -5.14
CA LEU A 180 12.77 7.21 -4.69
C LEU A 180 13.61 8.02 -5.68
N PRO A 181 14.57 8.83 -5.17
CA PRO A 181 15.51 9.55 -6.03
C PRO A 181 16.27 8.58 -6.97
N PRO A 182 16.64 9.02 -8.19
CA PRO A 182 17.39 8.20 -9.13
C PRO A 182 18.66 7.58 -8.55
N SER A 183 19.37 8.29 -7.66
CA SER A 183 20.60 7.84 -7.01
C SER A 183 20.45 6.57 -6.16
N PHE A 184 19.24 6.25 -5.69
CA PHE A 184 18.98 5.02 -4.94
C PHE A 184 18.81 3.79 -5.84
N LEU A 185 18.53 3.99 -7.12
CA LEU A 185 18.34 2.95 -8.13
C LEU A 185 19.38 3.11 -9.26
N ALA A 186 20.60 3.48 -8.89
CA ALA A 186 21.64 3.96 -9.80
C ALA A 186 22.38 2.86 -10.59
N GLY A 187 22.10 1.58 -10.36
CA GLY A 187 22.63 0.52 -11.21
C GLY A 187 22.16 0.70 -12.66
N PRO A 188 23.04 0.60 -13.67
CA PRO A 188 22.63 0.66 -15.07
C PRO A 188 21.50 -0.34 -15.35
N GLY A 189 20.36 0.14 -15.86
CA GLY A 189 19.19 -0.70 -16.16
C GLY A 189 18.43 -1.24 -14.94
N GLN A 190 18.87 -0.99 -13.69
CA GLN A 190 18.24 -1.54 -12.49
C GLN A 190 16.76 -1.11 -12.37
N ARG A 191 16.49 0.19 -12.54
CA ARG A 191 15.12 0.73 -12.50
C ARG A 191 14.23 0.15 -13.60
N VAL A 192 14.79 -0.03 -14.81
CA VAL A 192 14.06 -0.65 -15.94
C VAL A 192 13.75 -2.13 -15.64
N GLY A 193 14.71 -2.87 -15.08
CA GLY A 193 14.51 -4.25 -14.66
C GLY A 193 13.42 -4.41 -13.60
N MET A 194 13.41 -3.54 -12.59
CA MET A 194 12.38 -3.50 -11.55
C MET A 194 10.99 -3.19 -12.13
N LEU A 195 10.89 -2.23 -13.03
CA LEU A 195 9.63 -1.93 -13.74
C LEU A 195 9.18 -3.11 -14.61
N ALA A 196 10.10 -3.76 -15.32
CA ALA A 196 9.77 -4.93 -16.13
C ALA A 196 9.26 -6.11 -15.27
N GLU A 197 9.83 -6.32 -14.08
CA GLU A 197 9.35 -7.31 -13.12
C GLU A 197 7.95 -6.97 -12.59
N ALA A 198 7.71 -5.71 -12.24
CA ALA A 198 6.39 -5.24 -11.85
C ALA A 198 5.37 -5.46 -12.99
N ALA A 199 5.71 -5.08 -14.23
CA ALA A 199 4.87 -5.27 -15.41
C ALA A 199 4.47 -6.73 -15.63
N ARG A 200 5.42 -7.69 -15.54
CA ARG A 200 5.12 -9.12 -15.65
C ARG A 200 4.12 -9.60 -14.60
N THR A 201 4.20 -9.04 -13.40
CA THR A 201 3.28 -9.37 -12.29
C THR A 201 1.89 -8.79 -12.55
N LEU A 202 1.81 -7.53 -12.98
CA LEU A 202 0.54 -6.85 -13.28
C LEU A 202 -0.21 -7.51 -14.44
N ASP A 203 0.51 -7.95 -15.47
CA ASP A 203 -0.05 -8.68 -16.61
C ASP A 203 -0.72 -9.98 -16.16
N LYS A 204 -0.03 -10.78 -15.33
CA LYS A 204 -0.60 -12.01 -14.73
C LYS A 204 -1.81 -11.74 -13.84
N LEU A 205 -1.87 -10.58 -13.20
CA LEU A 205 -2.97 -10.17 -12.33
C LEU A 205 -4.13 -9.51 -13.10
N GLY A 206 -3.94 -9.19 -14.38
CA GLY A 206 -4.94 -8.51 -15.20
C GLY A 206 -5.11 -7.01 -14.86
N ASP A 207 -4.17 -6.39 -14.14
CA ASP A 207 -4.20 -4.94 -13.89
C ASP A 207 -3.65 -4.17 -15.10
N ARG A 208 -4.49 -4.10 -16.15
CA ARG A 208 -4.13 -3.51 -17.44
C ARG A 208 -3.78 -2.02 -17.34
N ARG A 209 -4.39 -1.30 -16.40
CA ARG A 209 -4.17 0.14 -16.24
C ARG A 209 -2.77 0.40 -15.69
N THR A 210 -2.45 -0.19 -14.54
CA THR A 210 -1.13 -0.03 -13.92
C THR A 210 -0.03 -0.62 -14.80
N LEU A 211 -0.31 -1.70 -15.53
CA LEU A 211 0.61 -2.26 -16.53
C LEU A 211 0.97 -1.24 -17.60
N HIS A 212 -0.03 -0.56 -18.17
CA HIS A 212 0.19 0.46 -19.19
C HIS A 212 1.05 1.62 -18.66
N ASP A 213 0.74 2.12 -17.46
CA ASP A 213 1.53 3.19 -16.82
C ASP A 213 2.98 2.74 -16.59
N CYS A 214 3.19 1.48 -16.19
CA CYS A 214 4.50 0.88 -16.01
C CYS A 214 5.30 0.81 -17.31
N GLN A 215 4.67 0.38 -18.41
CA GLN A 215 5.29 0.34 -19.74
C GLN A 215 5.68 1.74 -20.24
N GLN A 216 4.84 2.75 -20.01
CA GLN A 216 5.15 4.13 -20.36
C GLN A 216 6.38 4.66 -19.60
N MET A 217 6.54 4.30 -18.33
CA MET A 217 7.76 4.65 -17.57
C MET A 217 9.01 3.97 -18.14
N ILE A 218 8.92 2.69 -18.54
CA ILE A 218 10.03 1.96 -19.15
C ILE A 218 10.48 2.66 -20.45
N ILE A 219 9.53 3.00 -21.33
CA ILE A 219 9.83 3.67 -22.60
C ILE A 219 10.55 5.01 -22.35
N LYS A 220 10.03 5.83 -21.44
CA LYS A 220 10.62 7.15 -21.10
C LYS A 220 12.06 7.03 -20.60
N LEU A 221 12.38 5.99 -19.82
CA LEU A 221 13.74 5.74 -19.33
C LEU A 221 14.66 5.25 -20.45
N GLY A 222 14.16 4.44 -21.39
CA GLY A 222 14.93 3.99 -22.55
C GLY A 222 15.28 5.11 -23.52
N SER A 223 14.35 6.05 -23.77
CA SER A 223 14.55 7.18 -24.69
C SER A 223 15.55 8.23 -24.20
N GLY A 224 15.86 8.28 -22.90
CA GLY A 224 16.82 9.23 -22.32
C GLY A 224 18.29 8.80 -22.41
N THR A 225 18.58 7.61 -22.96
CA THR A 225 19.94 7.06 -23.08
C THR A 225 20.53 7.37 -24.45
N THR A 226 20.60 8.65 -24.84
CA THR A 226 21.48 9.05 -25.94
C THR A 226 22.90 9.13 -25.44
N VAL A 227 23.69 8.17 -25.89
CA VAL A 227 25.15 8.07 -25.81
C VAL A 227 25.80 9.45 -26.04
N THR A 228 26.36 10.06 -24.99
CA THR A 228 27.43 11.05 -25.15
C THR A 228 28.73 10.29 -25.33
N SER A 229 29.01 9.89 -26.58
CA SER A 229 30.37 9.68 -27.05
C SER A 229 30.82 11.00 -27.66
N GLY A 230 31.78 11.64 -27.01
CA GLY A 230 32.47 12.85 -27.44
C GLY A 230 33.67 13.06 -26.54
#